data_AF-A0A959V2H3-F1
#
_entry.id   AF-A0A959V2H3-F1
#
_cell.length_a   1.000
_cell.length_b   1.000
_cell.length_c   1.000
_cell.angle_alpha   90.00
_cell.angle_beta   90.00
_cell.angle_gamma   90.00
#
_symmetry.space_group_name_H-M   'P 1'
#
loop_
_entity.id
_entity.type
_entity.pdbx_description
1 polymer ?
#
loop_
_entity_poly.entity_id
_entity_poly.type
_entity_poly.pdbx_seq_one_letter_code
_entity_poly.pdbx_strand_id
1 'polypeptide(L)' 'MRSYLLLGVLLASLAPSACLAQVDLYDIDEVQEFRLYFAESNWDDLLDTLFLAGEDERLTGDLTINGT' A
#
# COMPACT_ATOMS: atom_id res chain seq x y z
N MET A 1 37.77 16.24 -15.64
CA MET A 1 37.16 15.26 -14.71
C MET A 1 35.88 15.78 -14.04
N ARG A 2 35.85 17.00 -13.50
CA ARG A 2 34.63 17.60 -12.87
C ARG A 2 33.44 17.80 -13.85
N SER A 3 33.71 18.09 -15.13
CA SER A 3 32.67 18.31 -16.15
C SER A 3 31.94 17.02 -16.59
N TYR A 4 32.63 15.87 -16.65
CA TYR A 4 32.00 14.58 -17.01
C TYR A 4 31.11 14.02 -15.89
N LEU A 5 31.42 14.35 -14.62
CA LEU A 5 30.57 14.01 -13.48
C LEU A 5 29.21 14.72 -13.54
N LEU A 6 29.19 16.00 -13.94
CA LEU A 6 27.95 16.75 -14.13
C LEU A 6 27.11 16.21 -15.29
N LEU A 7 27.78 15.78 -16.37
CA LEU A 7 27.11 15.15 -17.52
C LEU A 7 26.46 13.82 -17.13
N GLY A 8 27.13 13.00 -16.31
CA GLY A 8 26.60 11.74 -15.80
C GLY A 8 25.39 11.90 -14.88
N VAL A 9 25.39 12.93 -14.02
CA VAL A 9 24.24 13.27 -13.16
C VAL A 9 23.04 13.74 -13.98
N LEU A 10 23.29 14.56 -15.01
CA LEU A 10 22.23 15.02 -15.92
C LEU A 10 21.62 13.83 -16.69
N LEU A 11 22.44 12.90 -17.18
CA LEU A 11 21.96 11.71 -17.89
C LEU A 11 21.11 10.78 -16.98
N ALA A 12 21.48 10.65 -15.70
CA ALA A 12 20.73 9.86 -14.73
C ALA A 12 19.35 10.47 -14.40
N SER A 13 19.22 11.80 -14.44
CA SER A 13 17.93 12.48 -14.25
C SER A 13 16.97 12.36 -15.45
N LEU A 14 17.46 11.93 -16.61
CA LEU A 14 16.65 11.66 -17.81
C LEU A 14 16.15 10.22 -17.89
N ALA A 15 16.54 9.34 -16.96
CA ALA A 15 15.92 8.02 -16.88
C ALA A 15 14.47 8.21 -16.39
N PRO A 16 13.44 7.93 -17.20
CA PRO A 16 12.10 7.85 -16.69
C PRO A 16 12.08 6.68 -15.72
N SER A 17 12.15 6.98 -14.42
CA SER A 17 11.67 6.07 -13.39
C SER A 17 10.25 5.73 -13.82
N ALA A 18 10.01 4.50 -14.26
CA ALA A 18 8.68 4.01 -14.51
C ALA A 18 7.96 4.01 -13.15
N CYS A 19 7.40 5.17 -12.78
CA CYS A 19 6.49 5.35 -11.66
C CYS A 19 5.16 4.70 -12.04
N LEU A 20 5.20 3.40 -12.32
CA LEU A 20 4.03 2.55 -12.55
C LEU A 20 3.58 1.88 -11.26
N ALA A 21 4.09 2.34 -10.11
CA ALA A 21 3.50 1.96 -8.84
C ALA A 21 2.04 2.44 -8.88
N GLN A 22 1.09 1.50 -8.76
CA GLN A 22 -0.37 1.71 -8.68
C GLN A 22 -1.15 1.83 -9.99
N VAL A 23 -0.58 1.53 -11.17
CA VAL A 23 -1.41 1.45 -12.40
C VAL A 23 -2.51 0.41 -12.24
N ASP A 24 -2.16 -0.77 -11.75
CA ASP A 24 -3.10 -1.89 -11.65
C ASP A 24 -4.15 -1.66 -10.54
N LEU A 25 -3.76 -1.05 -9.41
CA LEU A 25 -4.68 -0.80 -8.28
C LEU A 25 -5.81 0.20 -8.63
N TYR A 26 -5.54 1.14 -9.53
CA TYR A 26 -6.49 2.17 -9.94
C TYR A 26 -7.05 1.95 -11.35
N ASP A 27 -6.87 0.74 -11.90
CA ASP A 27 -7.48 0.40 -13.19
C ASP A 27 -9.01 0.40 -13.05
N ILE A 28 -9.67 1.17 -13.92
CA ILE A 28 -11.13 1.29 -13.94
C ILE A 28 -11.80 0.11 -14.64
N ASP A 29 -11.03 -0.65 -15.44
CA ASP A 29 -11.50 -1.82 -16.16
C ASP A 29 -11.38 -3.11 -15.31
N GLU A 30 -10.76 -3.03 -14.12
CA GLU A 30 -10.58 -4.15 -13.20
C GLU A 30 -11.30 -3.93 -11.85
N VAL A 31 -11.94 -4.98 -11.34
CA VAL A 31 -12.49 -4.98 -9.98
C VAL A 31 -11.41 -5.48 -9.01
N GLN A 32 -10.93 -4.58 -8.17
CA GLN A 32 -9.95 -4.90 -7.14
C GLN A 32 -10.60 -5.66 -5.97
N GLU A 33 -9.98 -6.75 -5.56
CA GLU A 33 -10.40 -7.53 -4.40
C GLU A 33 -9.49 -7.27 -3.21
N PHE A 34 -10.07 -6.84 -2.09
CA PHE A 34 -9.37 -6.66 -0.83
C PHE A 34 -9.88 -7.71 0.18
N ARG A 35 -8.96 -8.51 0.73
CA ARG A 35 -9.28 -9.43 1.84
C ARG A 35 -8.41 -9.09 3.04
N LEU A 36 -9.06 -8.75 4.15
CA LEU A 36 -8.41 -8.45 5.42
C LEU A 36 -8.63 -9.62 6.38
N TYR A 37 -7.55 -10.12 6.96
CA TYR A 37 -7.56 -11.22 7.92
C TYR A 37 -7.05 -10.73 9.28
N PHE A 38 -7.78 -11.03 10.33
CA PHE A 38 -7.36 -10.74 11.70
C PHE A 38 -6.76 -12.00 12.34
N ALA A 39 -5.81 -11.80 13.26
CA ALA A 39 -5.22 -12.90 14.01
C ALA A 39 -6.22 -13.51 15.00
N GLU A 40 -7.10 -12.67 15.55
CA GLU A 40 -8.13 -13.03 16.51
C GLU A 40 -9.34 -13.63 15.77
N SER A 41 -9.82 -14.78 16.24
CA SER A 41 -11.00 -15.42 15.65
C SER A 41 -12.31 -14.69 15.95
N ASN A 42 -12.35 -13.90 17.02
CA ASN A 42 -13.49 -13.10 17.49
C ASN A 42 -13.27 -11.60 17.21
N TRP A 43 -12.61 -11.28 16.10
CA TRP A 43 -12.26 -9.92 15.71
C TRP A 43 -13.48 -9.00 15.61
N ASP A 44 -14.64 -9.55 15.25
CA ASP A 44 -15.91 -8.83 15.12
C ASP A 44 -16.38 -8.28 16.47
N ASP A 45 -16.49 -9.16 17.46
CA ASP A 45 -16.89 -8.78 18.83
C ASP A 45 -15.91 -7.76 19.45
N LEU A 46 -14.61 -7.93 19.16
CA LEU A 46 -13.56 -7.03 19.65
C LEU A 46 -13.70 -5.63 19.04
N LEU A 47 -13.90 -5.52 17.72
CA LEU A 47 -14.10 -4.23 17.07
C LEU A 47 -15.35 -3.52 17.55
N ASP A 48 -16.45 -4.24 17.75
CA ASP A 48 -17.69 -3.68 18.31
C ASP A 48 -17.46 -3.13 19.73
N THR A 49 -16.72 -3.89 20.55
CA THR A 49 -16.37 -3.48 21.92
C THR A 49 -15.53 -2.21 21.93
N LEU A 50 -14.48 -2.15 21.10
CA LEU A 50 -13.60 -0.98 20.98
C LEU A 50 -14.37 0.27 20.56
N PHE A 51 -15.27 0.12 19.57
CA PHE A 51 -16.13 1.21 19.12
C PHE A 51 -17.05 1.72 20.24
N LEU A 52 -17.70 0.82 21.00
CA LEU A 52 -18.59 1.18 22.10
C LEU A 52 -17.85 1.82 23.27
N ALA A 53 -16.64 1.36 23.56
CA ALA A 53 -15.79 1.94 24.60
C ALA A 53 -15.33 3.36 24.24
N GLY A 54 -15.42 3.75 22.96
CA GLY A 54 -14.91 5.02 22.46
C GLY A 54 -13.38 5.08 22.49
N GLU A 55 -12.74 3.91 22.54
CA GLU A 55 -11.29 3.79 22.53
C GLU A 55 -10.82 3.77 21.09
N ASP A 56 -9.86 4.63 20.75
CA ASP A 56 -9.29 4.71 19.39
C ASP A 56 -8.32 3.56 19.07
N GLU A 57 -8.41 2.46 19.81
CA GLU A 57 -7.64 1.25 19.56
C GLU A 57 -8.11 0.55 18.29
N ARG A 58 -7.20 -0.20 17.65
CA ARG A 58 -7.43 -0.90 16.39
C ARG A 58 -6.79 -2.27 16.44
N LEU A 59 -7.43 -3.24 15.80
CA LEU A 59 -6.85 -4.55 15.58
C LEU A 59 -5.85 -4.50 14.42
N THR A 60 -4.79 -5.29 14.52
CA THR A 60 -3.87 -5.52 13.39
C THR A 60 -4.42 -6.64 12.53
N GLY A 61 -4.32 -6.48 11.21
CA GLY A 61 -4.71 -7.52 10.27
C GLY A 61 -3.79 -7.57 9.05
N ASP A 62 -3.74 -8.74 8.44
CA ASP A 62 -3.02 -9.00 7.20
C ASP A 62 -3.94 -8.71 6.01
N LEU A 63 -3.50 -7.84 5.11
CA LEU A 63 -4.23 -7.49 3.90
C LEU A 63 -3.64 -8.22 2.70
N THR A 64 -4.49 -8.89 1.93
CA THR A 64 -4.16 -9.38 0.59
C THR A 64 -4.98 -8.62 -0.45
N ILE A 65 -4.34 -8.20 -1.55
CA ILE A 65 -4.97 -7.47 -2.65
C ILE A 65 -4.88 -8.36 -3.90
N ASN A 66 -6.01 -8.66 -4.52
CA ASN A 66 -6.12 -9.56 -5.67
C ASN A 66 -5.47 -10.95 -5.44
N GLY A 67 -5.43 -11.39 -4.18
CA GLY A 67 -4.82 -12.68 -3.79
C GLY A 67 -3.30 -12.66 -3.60
N THR A 68 -2.65 -11.50 -3.68
CA THR A 68 -1.21 -11.28 -3.38
C THR A 68 -1.03 -10.39 -2.16
#